data_AF-A0A832CS67-F1
#
_entry.id   AF-A0A832CS67-F1
#
_cell.length_a   1.000
_cell.length_b   1.000
_cell.length_c   1.000
_cell.angle_alpha   90.00
_cell.angle_beta   90.00
_cell.angle_gamma   90.00
#
_symmetry.space_group_name_H-M   'P 1'
#
loop_
_entity.id
_entity.type
_entity.pdbx_description
1 polymer ?
#
loop_
_entity_poly.entity_id
_entity_poly.type
_entity_poly.pdbx_seq_one_letter_code
_entity_poly.pdbx_strand_id
1 'polypeptide(L)'
;GVYYSPPRILIYFVLYLLVSLVLVVRAHVYLRERDWERHGVAHDRHIGLSFLRDGVLVSLAVLCAVWLLPHPTPSVRLGDYWDRLRSPWQQVQDEWNRLYAAISYREQASAARFGRSVVLGGAINLSTTPVMEVQSPAPQYWRAVVLDRYTGSGWGDSNRHSVALSPQAALTFWAAYRARQVLQQKVTLLRPQDGLLLAAGEPLHTDVAVRATCSVALVAGQPPSDASFEVSALYAPSLARSGRYVVRSLVSQASVQQLRAAGVQYPPSILERYLDRTTMVPPRLGLLARQIAAGGTNAYDRAAAIERYLRTLRYSQAIDAPPAGRDPVDWFLFDTQEGYCTYFASAMVLLCRSVGIPARYVQGYATGEYLSDRGVYLVREADAHAWPEVFFPDYGWIAFEPTPSHPLISRPSGGDESALGLGPGADQPGRADEERFGADVPLPPLGGTEDVRLPMVDGGPGGWLVIGAGAGLLLLLLGALGWRWWQRWRMLRPAARLYARLTWLAAPLGLVVEAHQTPLEYGRALAGALQVDEADLRALVTLYLRDRFGRVAAKPEELAAAEVVWRRLCWRAVRRALGRLRPRLWTRHWLGRAVRAE
;
A
#
# COMPACT_ATOMS: atom_id res chain seq x y z
N GLY A 1 -2.75 -16.89 -21.79
CA GLY A 1 -1.52 -16.93 -22.60
C GLY A 1 -0.33 -17.09 -21.67
N VAL A 2 0.53 -18.07 -21.92
CA VAL A 2 1.74 -18.32 -21.13
C VAL A 2 2.74 -17.20 -21.44
N TYR A 3 2.90 -16.26 -20.53
CA TYR A 3 3.98 -15.27 -20.61
C TYR A 3 5.30 -15.99 -20.29
N TYR A 4 6.08 -16.29 -21.33
CA TYR A 4 7.49 -16.60 -21.17
C TYR A 4 8.19 -15.35 -20.63
N SER A 5 8.40 -15.28 -19.32
CA SER A 5 9.44 -14.43 -18.74
C SER A 5 10.80 -15.01 -19.17
N PRO A 6 11.62 -14.29 -19.96
CA PRO A 6 12.97 -14.76 -20.25
C PRO A 6 13.75 -14.91 -18.92
N PRO A 7 14.62 -15.91 -18.76
CA PRO A 7 15.37 -16.21 -17.52
C PRO A 7 16.40 -15.14 -17.10
N ARG A 8 16.25 -13.89 -17.53
CA ARG A 8 17.14 -12.75 -17.26
C ARG A 8 16.41 -11.40 -17.17
N ILE A 9 15.16 -11.35 -16.66
CA ILE A 9 14.43 -10.06 -16.48
C ILE A 9 15.27 -9.03 -15.72
N LEU A 10 16.07 -9.46 -14.73
CA LEU A 10 16.94 -8.57 -13.98
C LEU A 10 17.86 -7.72 -14.88
N ILE A 11 18.45 -8.30 -15.92
CA ILE A 11 19.33 -7.57 -16.83
C ILE A 11 18.52 -6.54 -17.62
N TYR A 12 17.35 -6.92 -18.10
CA TYR A 12 16.45 -6.01 -18.81
C TYR A 12 15.92 -4.90 -17.91
N PHE A 13 15.65 -5.19 -16.64
CA PHE A 13 15.22 -4.22 -15.63
C PHE A 13 16.33 -3.24 -15.26
N VAL A 14 17.55 -3.73 -15.02
CA VAL A 14 18.72 -2.89 -14.78
C VAL A 14 19.03 -2.03 -16.00
N LEU A 15 18.93 -2.60 -17.21
CA LEU A 15 19.10 -1.86 -18.46
C LEU A 15 18.01 -0.80 -18.63
N TYR A 16 16.75 -1.14 -18.35
CA TYR A 16 15.63 -0.21 -18.38
C TYR A 16 15.84 0.96 -17.41
N LEU A 17 16.25 0.69 -16.17
CA LEU A 17 16.55 1.73 -15.19
C LEU A 17 17.71 2.62 -15.64
N LEU A 18 18.78 2.03 -16.17
CA LEU A 18 19.92 2.78 -16.70
C LEU A 18 19.49 3.71 -17.84
N VAL A 19 18.76 3.18 -18.83
CA VAL A 19 18.25 3.96 -19.97
C VAL A 19 17.31 5.06 -19.49
N SER A 20 16.42 4.77 -18.54
CA SER A 20 15.48 5.74 -17.97
C SER A 20 16.19 6.88 -17.27
N LEU A 21 17.20 6.57 -16.44
CA LEU A 21 18.01 7.60 -15.75
C LEU A 21 18.79 8.46 -16.74
N VAL A 22 19.40 7.85 -17.76
CA VAL A 22 20.11 8.57 -18.82
C VAL A 22 19.16 9.47 -19.62
N LEU A 23 17.93 9.01 -19.89
CA LEU A 23 16.90 9.79 -20.57
C LEU A 23 16.49 11.01 -19.74
N VAL A 24 16.31 10.85 -18.42
CA VAL A 24 16.03 11.97 -17.50
C VAL A 24 17.17 12.99 -17.52
N VAL A 25 18.43 12.53 -17.47
CA VAL A 25 19.58 13.43 -17.58
C VAL A 25 19.56 14.17 -18.93
N ARG A 26 19.31 13.46 -20.04
CA ARG A 26 19.25 14.08 -21.38
C ARG A 26 18.12 15.11 -21.49
N ALA A 27 16.94 14.79 -20.95
CA ALA A 27 15.79 15.69 -20.93
C ALA A 27 16.11 16.97 -20.13
N HIS A 28 16.77 16.84 -18.98
CA HIS A 28 17.18 17.99 -18.18
C HIS A 28 18.22 18.88 -18.91
N VAL A 29 19.21 18.26 -19.56
CA VAL A 29 20.20 18.97 -20.38
C VAL A 29 19.52 19.69 -21.55
N TYR A 30 18.58 19.05 -22.22
CA TYR A 30 17.82 19.65 -23.32
C TYR A 30 17.03 20.89 -22.88
N LEU A 31 16.36 20.82 -21.73
CA LEU A 31 15.66 21.98 -21.15
C LEU A 31 16.64 23.13 -20.84
N ARG A 32 17.82 22.81 -20.30
CA ARG A 32 18.87 23.80 -20.05
C ARG A 32 19.45 24.41 -21.32
N GLU A 33 19.65 23.63 -22.37
CA GLU A 33 20.09 24.11 -23.69
C GLU A 33 19.09 25.13 -24.25
N ARG A 34 17.78 24.82 -24.22
CA ARG A 34 16.75 25.76 -24.67
C ARG A 34 16.70 27.04 -23.83
N ASP A 35 16.89 26.93 -22.52
CA ASP A 35 16.97 28.12 -21.67
C ASP A 35 18.21 28.95 -22.00
N TRP A 36 19.37 28.35 -22.24
CA TRP A 36 20.57 29.09 -22.66
C TRP A 36 20.40 29.75 -24.02
N GLU A 37 19.77 29.08 -24.99
CA GLU A 37 19.43 29.67 -26.29
C GLU A 37 18.50 30.87 -26.14
N ARG A 38 17.45 30.75 -25.31
CA ARG A 38 16.52 31.87 -25.01
C ARG A 38 17.23 33.06 -24.39
N HIS A 39 18.26 32.83 -23.56
CA HIS A 39 19.02 33.87 -22.88
C HIS A 39 20.29 34.31 -23.65
N GLY A 40 20.50 33.84 -24.89
CA GLY A 40 21.66 34.19 -25.71
C GLY A 40 23.01 33.74 -25.14
N VAL A 41 23.02 32.72 -24.29
CA VAL A 41 24.25 32.21 -23.65
C VAL A 41 24.95 31.23 -24.61
N ALA A 42 26.10 31.65 -25.12
CA ALA A 42 26.97 30.79 -25.91
C ALA A 42 27.47 29.60 -25.07
N HIS A 43 27.23 28.39 -25.56
CA HIS A 43 27.66 27.14 -24.94
C HIS A 43 28.45 26.29 -25.95
N ASP A 44 29.38 25.48 -25.46
CA ASP A 44 30.18 24.59 -26.30
C ASP A 44 29.27 23.51 -26.93
N ARG A 45 29.45 23.24 -28.24
CA ARG A 45 28.71 22.19 -28.95
C ARG A 45 28.90 20.79 -28.36
N HIS A 46 29.96 20.58 -27.56
CA HIS A 46 30.25 19.30 -26.90
C HIS A 46 29.68 19.17 -25.48
N ILE A 47 28.90 20.14 -25.00
CA ILE A 47 28.28 20.09 -23.67
C ILE A 47 27.32 18.92 -23.56
N GLY A 48 26.47 18.66 -24.56
CA GLY A 48 25.55 17.53 -24.56
C GLY A 48 26.24 16.18 -24.34
N LEU A 49 27.34 15.92 -25.08
CA LEU A 49 28.15 14.70 -24.95
C LEU A 49 28.84 14.59 -23.59
N SER A 50 29.32 15.72 -23.07
CA SER A 50 29.99 15.77 -21.76
C SER A 50 29.01 15.45 -20.62
N PHE A 51 27.80 16.02 -20.66
CA PHE A 51 26.76 15.78 -19.66
C PHE A 51 26.16 14.37 -19.79
N LEU A 52 25.99 13.86 -21.00
CA LEU A 52 25.50 12.48 -21.20
C LEU A 52 26.48 11.47 -20.58
N ARG A 53 27.79 11.64 -20.84
CA ARG A 53 28.83 10.78 -20.28
C ARG A 53 28.89 10.84 -18.76
N ASP A 54 28.80 12.03 -18.17
CA ASP A 54 28.81 12.18 -16.71
C ASP A 54 27.51 11.64 -16.09
N GLY A 55 26.37 11.82 -16.79
CA GLY A 55 25.08 11.24 -16.41
C GLY A 55 25.07 9.72 -16.39
N VAL A 56 25.74 9.09 -17.37
CA VAL A 56 25.95 7.62 -17.38
C VAL A 56 26.78 7.19 -16.17
N LEU A 57 27.88 7.89 -15.86
CA LEU A 57 28.72 7.58 -14.68
C LEU A 57 27.94 7.71 -13.37
N VAL A 58 27.14 8.76 -13.21
CA VAL A 58 26.28 8.95 -12.04
C VAL A 58 25.22 7.85 -11.96
N SER A 59 24.56 7.52 -13.07
CA SER A 59 23.53 6.48 -13.12
C SER A 59 24.11 5.11 -12.74
N LEU A 60 25.30 4.77 -13.26
CA LEU A 60 26.02 3.56 -12.88
C LEU A 60 26.43 3.55 -11.41
N ALA A 61 26.87 4.68 -10.86
CA ALA A 61 27.22 4.79 -9.44
C ALA A 61 26.00 4.62 -8.54
N VAL A 62 24.86 5.22 -8.89
CA VAL A 62 23.58 5.05 -8.19
C VAL A 62 23.13 3.59 -8.24
N LEU A 63 23.16 2.97 -9.41
CA LEU A 63 22.81 1.55 -9.55
C LEU A 63 23.74 0.66 -8.71
N CYS A 64 25.05 0.88 -8.73
CA CYS A 64 25.98 0.13 -7.88
C CYS A 64 25.70 0.34 -6.39
N ALA A 65 25.39 1.56 -5.96
CA ALA A 65 25.09 1.88 -4.57
C ALA A 65 23.80 1.19 -4.08
N VAL A 66 22.76 1.11 -4.92
CA VAL A 66 21.51 0.40 -4.61
C VAL A 66 21.77 -1.07 -4.27
N TRP A 67 22.71 -1.69 -4.97
CA TRP A 67 23.11 -3.08 -4.77
C TRP A 67 24.02 -3.30 -3.55
N LEU A 68 24.71 -2.25 -3.10
CA LEU A 68 25.58 -2.29 -1.91
C LEU A 68 24.83 -1.96 -0.62
N LEU A 69 23.62 -1.40 -0.71
CA LEU A 69 22.81 -1.12 0.48
C LEU A 69 22.43 -2.44 1.17
N PRO A 70 22.80 -2.63 2.45
CA PRO A 70 22.44 -3.83 3.18
C PRO A 70 20.92 -3.93 3.22
N HIS A 71 20.39 -5.02 2.66
CA HIS A 71 18.97 -5.29 2.70
C HIS A 71 18.64 -5.65 4.15
N PRO A 72 17.75 -4.89 4.83
CA PRO A 72 17.47 -5.12 6.23
C PRO A 72 16.91 -6.54 6.38
N THR A 73 17.68 -7.40 7.04
CA THR A 73 17.13 -8.65 7.53
C THR A 73 15.99 -8.31 8.51
N PRO A 74 14.86 -9.04 8.46
CA PRO A 74 13.67 -8.70 9.22
C PRO A 74 13.91 -8.97 10.71
N SER A 75 14.55 -8.03 11.40
CA SER A 75 14.54 -7.97 12.85
C SER A 75 13.31 -7.20 13.30
N VAL A 76 12.54 -7.79 14.22
CA VAL A 76 11.22 -7.31 14.66
C VAL A 76 11.28 -5.87 15.20
N ARG A 77 12.42 -5.43 15.76
CA ARG A 77 12.60 -4.06 16.29
C ARG A 77 12.91 -2.99 15.24
N LEU A 78 13.56 -3.35 14.12
CA LEU A 78 13.81 -2.41 13.02
C LEU A 78 12.60 -2.30 12.07
N GLY A 79 11.76 -3.34 12.02
CA GLY A 79 10.51 -3.35 11.26
C GLY A 79 9.57 -2.23 11.67
N ASP A 80 9.35 -2.04 12.97
CA ASP A 80 8.44 -0.99 13.47
C ASP A 80 8.95 0.44 13.19
N TYR A 81 10.27 0.64 13.18
CA TYR A 81 10.87 1.93 12.83
C TYR A 81 10.81 2.20 11.32
N TRP A 82 11.00 1.16 10.52
CA TRP A 82 10.93 1.21 9.07
C TRP A 82 9.49 1.40 8.57
N ASP A 83 8.51 0.76 9.22
CA ASP A 83 7.09 0.92 8.94
C ASP A 83 6.62 2.35 9.27
N ARG A 84 7.16 2.98 10.33
CA ARG A 84 6.90 4.41 10.62
C ARG A 84 7.45 5.34 9.55
N LEU A 85 8.65 5.06 9.04
CA LEU A 85 9.28 5.84 7.95
C LEU A 85 8.59 5.61 6.60
N ARG A 86 8.08 4.40 6.33
CA ARG A 86 7.37 4.05 5.10
C ARG A 86 5.90 4.41 5.11
N SER A 87 5.23 4.50 6.27
CA SER A 87 3.78 4.74 6.30
C SER A 87 3.31 5.99 5.55
N PRO A 88 4.03 7.14 5.54
CA PRO A 88 3.65 8.28 4.70
C PRO A 88 3.81 7.98 3.21
N TRP A 89 4.85 7.24 2.84
CA TRP A 89 5.09 6.84 1.46
C TRP A 89 4.10 5.78 0.96
N GLN A 90 3.70 4.85 1.82
CA GLN A 90 2.64 3.88 1.54
C GLN A 90 1.29 4.58 1.36
N GLN A 91 0.97 5.59 2.17
CA GLN A 91 -0.25 6.39 1.98
C GLN A 91 -0.24 7.14 0.64
N VAL A 92 0.91 7.70 0.24
CA VAL A 92 1.09 8.35 -1.06
C VAL A 92 1.00 7.33 -2.20
N GLN A 93 1.61 6.16 -2.06
CA GLN A 93 1.54 5.09 -3.05
C GLN A 93 0.12 4.53 -3.16
N ASP A 94 -0.61 4.38 -2.06
CA ASP A 94 -2.00 3.94 -2.04
C ASP A 94 -2.93 5.01 -2.62
N GLU A 95 -2.69 6.29 -2.34
CA GLU A 95 -3.41 7.40 -2.97
C GLU A 95 -3.11 7.49 -4.46
N TRP A 96 -1.85 7.30 -4.86
CA TRP A 96 -1.45 7.26 -6.25
C TRP A 96 -2.07 6.07 -6.98
N ASN A 97 -2.05 4.88 -6.36
CA ASN A 97 -2.72 3.69 -6.88
C ASN A 97 -4.24 3.91 -6.96
N ARG A 98 -4.88 4.58 -6.00
CA ARG A 98 -6.30 4.98 -6.08
C ARG A 98 -6.58 5.92 -7.26
N LEU A 99 -5.74 6.94 -7.43
CA LEU A 99 -5.90 7.96 -8.49
C LEU A 99 -5.65 7.38 -9.89
N TYR A 100 -4.72 6.44 -10.02
CA TYR A 100 -4.37 5.83 -11.31
C TYR A 100 -5.03 4.45 -11.55
N ALA A 101 -5.72 3.86 -10.57
CA ALA A 101 -6.44 2.59 -10.72
C ALA A 101 -7.46 2.63 -11.86
N ALA A 102 -8.07 3.79 -12.13
CA ALA A 102 -8.98 3.99 -13.25
C ALA A 102 -8.30 3.83 -14.62
N ILE A 103 -6.99 4.10 -14.70
CA ILE A 103 -6.17 3.94 -15.92
C ILE A 103 -5.65 2.49 -16.01
N SER A 104 -5.31 1.88 -14.86
CA SER A 104 -4.85 0.49 -14.75
C SER A 104 -5.94 -0.55 -14.97
N TYR A 105 -7.22 -0.15 -14.92
CA TYR A 105 -8.38 -1.05 -15.09
C TYR A 105 -8.41 -1.77 -16.45
N ARG A 106 -7.67 -1.27 -17.46
CA ARG A 106 -7.57 -1.90 -18.78
C ARG A 106 -6.70 -3.15 -18.83
N GLU A 107 -5.89 -3.44 -17.80
CA GLU A 107 -5.21 -4.73 -17.69
C GLU A 107 -6.07 -5.67 -16.83
N GLN A 108 -6.74 -6.62 -17.48
CA GLN A 108 -7.57 -7.65 -16.86
C GLN A 108 -6.83 -8.34 -15.70
N ALA A 109 -7.30 -8.06 -14.47
CA ALA A 109 -6.73 -8.62 -13.24
C ALA A 109 -6.93 -10.13 -13.19
N SER A 110 -5.89 -10.90 -13.51
CA SER A 110 -5.90 -12.37 -13.55
C SER A 110 -5.53 -13.05 -12.23
N ALA A 111 -5.71 -12.34 -11.10
CA ALA A 111 -5.50 -12.88 -9.75
C ALA A 111 -6.36 -12.10 -8.76
N ALA A 112 -7.28 -12.76 -8.05
CA ALA A 112 -8.01 -12.19 -6.93
C ALA A 112 -7.03 -11.79 -5.80
N ARG A 113 -6.60 -10.54 -5.79
CA ARG A 113 -5.76 -9.95 -4.73
C ARG A 113 -6.63 -9.23 -3.71
N PHE A 114 -6.58 -9.71 -2.47
CA PHE A 114 -7.27 -9.07 -1.36
C PHE A 114 -6.32 -8.10 -0.67
N GLY A 115 -6.68 -6.82 -0.68
CA GLY A 115 -5.90 -5.74 -0.10
C GLY A 115 -6.64 -4.97 0.96
N ARG A 116 -5.99 -3.93 1.49
CA ARG A 116 -6.58 -2.98 2.44
C ARG A 116 -7.50 -1.95 1.77
N SER A 117 -7.66 -2.04 0.46
CA SER A 117 -8.62 -1.26 -0.32
C SER A 117 -9.03 -2.01 -1.58
N VAL A 118 -10.23 -1.72 -2.06
CA VAL A 118 -10.80 -2.24 -3.31
C VAL A 118 -11.47 -1.09 -4.04
N VAL A 119 -11.29 -1.02 -5.35
CA VAL A 119 -11.96 -0.04 -6.22
C VAL A 119 -13.01 -0.79 -7.05
N LEU A 120 -14.21 -0.23 -7.16
CA LEU A 120 -15.25 -0.80 -8.02
C LEU A 120 -14.98 -0.37 -9.47
N GLY A 121 -15.01 -1.31 -10.40
CA GLY A 121 -14.68 -1.08 -11.81
C GLY A 121 -15.54 -1.91 -12.77
N GLY A 122 -15.18 -1.96 -14.05
CA GLY A 122 -15.93 -2.68 -15.10
C GLY A 122 -15.82 -4.21 -15.05
N ALA A 123 -15.54 -4.84 -16.19
CA ALA A 123 -15.52 -6.29 -16.31
C ALA A 123 -14.36 -6.97 -15.55
N ILE A 124 -14.63 -8.11 -14.91
CA ILE A 124 -13.63 -8.96 -14.26
C ILE A 124 -13.50 -10.31 -14.96
N ASN A 125 -12.35 -10.96 -14.85
CA ASN A 125 -12.12 -12.30 -15.38
C ASN A 125 -11.37 -13.15 -14.35
N LEU A 126 -12.08 -14.11 -13.76
CA LEU A 126 -11.55 -15.01 -12.75
C LEU A 126 -11.23 -16.38 -13.36
N SER A 127 -10.06 -16.93 -13.06
CA SER A 127 -9.66 -18.24 -13.59
C SER A 127 -10.22 -19.41 -12.78
N THR A 128 -10.28 -20.60 -13.36
CA THR A 128 -10.67 -21.84 -12.64
C THR A 128 -9.51 -22.49 -11.88
N THR A 129 -8.39 -21.76 -11.75
CA THR A 129 -7.19 -22.24 -11.09
C THR A 129 -7.45 -22.50 -9.61
N PRO A 130 -7.09 -23.68 -9.07
CA PRO A 130 -7.08 -23.94 -7.63
C PRO A 130 -6.18 -22.97 -6.85
N VAL A 131 -6.70 -22.39 -5.76
CA VAL A 131 -5.98 -21.48 -4.88
C VAL A 131 -5.73 -22.08 -3.49
N MET A 132 -6.68 -22.83 -2.95
CA MET A 132 -6.55 -23.50 -1.66
C MET A 132 -7.47 -24.70 -1.51
N GLU A 133 -7.13 -25.56 -0.56
CA GLU A 133 -7.98 -26.64 -0.07
C GLU A 133 -8.27 -26.41 1.41
N VAL A 134 -9.54 -26.55 1.79
CA VAL A 134 -10.00 -26.34 3.16
C VAL A 134 -10.68 -27.58 3.69
N GLN A 135 -10.12 -28.17 4.75
CA GLN A 135 -10.82 -29.17 5.56
C GLN A 135 -11.64 -28.46 6.64
N SER A 136 -12.96 -28.61 6.57
CA SER A 136 -13.90 -28.02 7.54
C SER A 136 -15.15 -28.89 7.64
N PRO A 137 -15.76 -29.05 8.83
CA PRO A 137 -16.95 -29.90 8.98
C PRO A 137 -18.23 -29.28 8.39
N ALA A 138 -18.22 -27.99 8.03
CA ALA A 138 -19.37 -27.31 7.45
C ALA A 138 -18.91 -26.33 6.34
N PRO A 139 -19.75 -26.09 5.32
CA PRO A 139 -19.46 -25.11 4.28
C PRO A 139 -19.49 -23.69 4.88
N GLN A 140 -18.52 -22.85 4.53
CA GLN A 140 -18.43 -21.47 4.99
C GLN A 140 -17.79 -20.60 3.92
N TYR A 141 -18.03 -19.29 4.01
CA TYR A 141 -17.22 -18.32 3.29
C TYR A 141 -15.88 -18.12 3.98
N TRP A 142 -14.83 -18.04 3.18
CA TRP A 142 -13.45 -17.93 3.64
C TRP A 142 -13.02 -16.47 3.58
N ARG A 143 -13.22 -15.76 4.70
CA ARG A 143 -12.92 -14.34 4.87
C ARG A 143 -11.42 -14.08 4.76
N ALA A 144 -11.06 -13.13 3.90
CA ALA A 144 -9.68 -12.65 3.73
C ALA A 144 -9.51 -11.28 4.39
N VAL A 145 -10.38 -10.31 4.03
CA VAL A 145 -10.31 -8.93 4.54
C VAL A 145 -11.70 -8.35 4.83
N VAL A 146 -11.76 -7.46 5.81
CA VAL A 146 -12.93 -6.62 6.12
C VAL A 146 -12.59 -5.16 5.92
N LEU A 147 -13.45 -4.46 5.18
CA LEU A 147 -13.32 -3.05 4.85
C LEU A 147 -14.53 -2.28 5.40
N ASP A 148 -14.26 -1.17 6.08
CA ASP A 148 -15.26 -0.43 6.85
C ASP A 148 -15.60 0.94 6.23
N ARG A 149 -14.67 1.54 5.48
CA ARG A 149 -14.84 2.89 4.94
C ARG A 149 -15.17 2.86 3.45
N TYR A 150 -16.27 3.49 3.06
CA TYR A 150 -16.61 3.73 1.66
C TYR A 150 -16.03 5.08 1.20
N THR A 151 -15.42 5.13 0.02
CA THR A 151 -14.71 6.31 -0.50
C THR A 151 -15.42 7.03 -1.65
N GLY A 152 -16.60 6.57 -2.06
CA GLY A 152 -17.31 7.06 -3.26
C GLY A 152 -16.87 6.38 -4.57
N SER A 153 -15.81 5.57 -4.53
CA SER A 153 -15.31 4.79 -5.66
C SER A 153 -14.96 3.34 -5.29
N GLY A 154 -14.99 3.02 -4.01
CA GLY A 154 -14.38 1.81 -3.47
C GLY A 154 -14.53 1.70 -1.96
N TRP A 155 -13.89 0.67 -1.41
CA TRP A 155 -13.77 0.46 0.03
C TRP A 155 -12.32 0.52 0.47
N GLY A 156 -12.10 0.94 1.73
CA GLY A 156 -10.82 0.94 2.39
C GLY A 156 -10.93 0.50 3.84
N ASP A 157 -9.82 -0.01 4.37
CA ASP A 157 -9.64 -0.33 5.79
C ASP A 157 -9.10 0.89 6.53
N SER A 158 -9.86 1.37 7.52
CA SER A 158 -9.48 2.53 8.32
C SER A 158 -8.54 2.20 9.49
N ASN A 159 -8.29 0.91 9.76
CA ASN A 159 -7.46 0.48 10.88
C ASN A 159 -6.01 0.97 10.75
N ARG A 160 -5.40 1.31 11.88
CA ARG A 160 -4.01 1.80 11.91
C ARG A 160 -3.12 0.98 12.82
N HIS A 161 -3.70 0.07 13.59
CA HIS A 161 -2.97 -0.73 14.56
C HIS A 161 -2.68 -2.11 14.00
N SER A 162 -1.49 -2.59 14.33
CA SER A 162 -1.00 -3.91 13.95
C SER A 162 -0.43 -4.56 15.19
N VAL A 163 -0.89 -5.77 15.50
CA VAL A 163 -0.51 -6.51 16.70
C VAL A 163 0.05 -7.85 16.30
N ALA A 164 1.24 -8.18 16.80
CA ALA A 164 1.82 -9.51 16.63
C ALA A 164 1.29 -10.44 17.72
N LEU A 165 0.77 -11.59 17.30
CA LEU A 165 0.22 -12.62 18.16
C LEU A 165 1.05 -13.89 17.99
N SER A 166 1.40 -14.50 19.13
CA SER A 166 2.06 -15.80 19.14
C SER A 166 1.12 -16.88 18.63
N PRO A 167 1.66 -18.03 18.17
CA PRO A 167 0.88 -19.23 17.99
C PRO A 167 -0.02 -19.50 19.20
N GLN A 168 -1.25 -19.94 18.93
CA GLN A 168 -2.30 -20.27 19.90
C GLN A 168 -2.76 -19.11 20.80
N ALA A 169 -2.24 -17.89 20.62
CA ALA A 169 -2.76 -16.72 21.33
C ALA A 169 -4.26 -16.55 21.02
N ALA A 170 -5.04 -16.38 22.09
CA ALA A 170 -6.46 -16.16 21.96
C ALA A 170 -6.75 -14.76 21.41
N LEU A 171 -7.57 -14.70 20.37
CA LEU A 171 -8.30 -13.51 19.94
C LEU A 171 -9.57 -13.43 20.79
N THR A 172 -9.42 -13.29 22.11
CA THR A 172 -10.42 -13.60 23.15
C THR A 172 -11.72 -12.78 23.12
N PHE A 173 -11.84 -11.78 22.25
CA PHE A 173 -12.86 -10.73 22.36
C PHE A 173 -14.19 -11.08 21.68
N TRP A 174 -14.17 -12.05 20.75
CA TRP A 174 -15.35 -12.57 20.06
C TRP A 174 -16.23 -13.46 20.93
N ALA A 175 -15.66 -14.02 22.01
CA ALA A 175 -16.32 -15.02 22.85
C ALA A 175 -17.52 -14.47 23.64
N ALA A 176 -17.77 -13.15 23.61
CA ALA A 176 -18.91 -12.53 24.27
C ALA A 176 -20.22 -12.64 23.46
N TYR A 177 -20.16 -12.89 22.15
CA TYR A 177 -21.37 -12.97 21.33
C TYR A 177 -22.09 -14.31 21.51
N ARG A 178 -23.43 -14.24 21.61
CA ARG A 178 -24.31 -15.39 21.76
C ARG A 178 -24.42 -16.19 20.45
N ALA A 179 -24.88 -17.44 20.59
CA ALA A 179 -25.12 -18.35 19.47
C ALA A 179 -23.91 -18.50 18.53
N ARG A 180 -22.72 -18.65 19.10
CA ARG A 180 -21.46 -18.91 18.37
C ARG A 180 -21.00 -20.34 18.59
N GLN A 181 -20.56 -20.99 17.51
CA GLN A 181 -19.97 -22.31 17.54
C GLN A 181 -18.51 -22.24 17.08
N VAL A 182 -17.63 -22.96 17.77
CA VAL A 182 -16.24 -23.10 17.36
C VAL A 182 -16.16 -24.06 16.17
N LEU A 183 -15.62 -23.57 15.07
CA LEU A 183 -15.32 -24.32 13.86
C LEU A 183 -13.81 -24.43 13.69
N GLN A 184 -13.29 -25.65 13.56
CA GLN A 184 -11.88 -25.87 13.21
C GLN A 184 -11.75 -26.00 11.69
N GLN A 185 -10.76 -25.32 11.14
CA GLN A 185 -10.47 -25.30 9.72
C GLN A 185 -8.99 -25.58 9.52
N LYS A 186 -8.66 -26.51 8.63
CA LYS A 186 -7.28 -26.76 8.20
C LYS A 186 -7.16 -26.34 6.75
N VAL A 187 -6.35 -25.32 6.50
CA VAL A 187 -6.23 -24.67 5.19
C VAL A 187 -4.86 -25.00 4.59
N THR A 188 -4.88 -25.45 3.34
CA THR A 188 -3.70 -25.66 2.50
C THR A 188 -3.75 -24.73 1.30
N LEU A 189 -2.90 -23.71 1.29
CA LEU A 189 -2.72 -22.79 0.17
C LEU A 189 -1.92 -23.49 -0.92
N LEU A 190 -2.52 -23.63 -2.09
CA LEU A 190 -1.87 -24.17 -3.29
C LEU A 190 -1.04 -23.08 -3.99
N ARG A 191 -1.40 -21.81 -3.77
CA ARG A 191 -0.67 -20.63 -4.22
C ARG A 191 -0.50 -19.64 -3.06
N PRO A 192 0.46 -19.85 -2.14
CA PRO A 192 0.70 -18.91 -1.04
C PRO A 192 1.24 -17.59 -1.60
N GLN A 193 0.44 -16.52 -1.51
CA GLN A 193 0.86 -15.15 -1.82
C GLN A 193 0.53 -14.23 -0.65
N ASP A 194 1.40 -13.25 -0.40
CA ASP A 194 1.20 -12.13 0.54
C ASP A 194 1.00 -12.48 2.03
N GLY A 195 1.12 -13.77 2.39
CA GLY A 195 1.00 -14.24 3.77
C GLY A 195 -0.38 -14.02 4.40
N LEU A 196 -1.41 -13.69 3.60
CA LEU A 196 -2.76 -13.43 4.10
C LEU A 196 -3.41 -14.74 4.56
N LEU A 197 -4.00 -14.71 5.75
CA LEU A 197 -4.70 -15.83 6.34
C LEU A 197 -6.19 -15.73 6.03
N LEU A 198 -6.78 -16.84 5.60
CA LEU A 198 -8.21 -16.97 5.29
C LEU A 198 -8.91 -17.82 6.35
N ALA A 199 -10.08 -17.40 6.80
CA ALA A 199 -10.80 -18.09 7.86
C ALA A 199 -12.31 -17.86 7.75
N ALA A 200 -13.11 -18.77 8.28
CA ALA A 200 -14.56 -18.58 8.36
C ALA A 200 -14.90 -17.72 9.58
N GLY A 201 -15.92 -16.86 9.47
CA GLY A 201 -16.40 -16.07 10.60
C GLY A 201 -15.29 -15.28 11.31
N GLU A 202 -15.26 -15.37 12.64
CA GLU A 202 -14.33 -14.62 13.49
C GLU A 202 -13.21 -15.54 14.02
N PRO A 203 -11.95 -15.40 13.56
CA PRO A 203 -10.84 -16.21 14.04
C PRO A 203 -10.61 -16.05 15.53
N LEU A 204 -10.49 -17.16 16.25
CA LEU A 204 -10.26 -17.24 17.69
C LEU A 204 -8.82 -17.62 18.02
N HIS A 205 -8.26 -18.64 17.34
CA HIS A 205 -6.88 -19.10 17.52
C HIS A 205 -6.27 -19.54 16.19
N THR A 206 -4.97 -19.35 16.04
CA THR A 206 -4.16 -19.86 14.91
C THR A 206 -3.00 -20.69 15.42
N ASP A 207 -2.60 -21.72 14.69
CA ASP A 207 -1.40 -22.51 15.00
C ASP A 207 -0.08 -21.84 14.56
N VAL A 208 -0.18 -20.80 13.73
CA VAL A 208 0.93 -19.96 13.27
C VAL A 208 0.92 -18.60 13.95
N ALA A 209 2.10 -17.98 14.02
CA ALA A 209 2.23 -16.60 14.46
C ALA A 209 1.60 -15.66 13.42
N VAL A 210 0.76 -14.73 13.88
CA VAL A 210 0.04 -13.81 12.99
C VAL A 210 0.25 -12.37 13.41
N ARG A 211 0.15 -11.48 12.42
CA ARG A 211 0.04 -10.05 12.59
C ARG A 211 -1.41 -9.67 12.27
N ALA A 212 -2.16 -9.26 13.28
CA ALA A 212 -3.54 -8.82 13.14
C ALA A 212 -3.59 -7.31 12.89
N THR A 213 -4.31 -6.90 11.86
CA THR A 213 -4.68 -5.49 11.65
C THR A 213 -6.00 -5.23 12.34
N CYS A 214 -6.03 -4.27 13.27
CA CYS A 214 -7.13 -4.11 14.21
C CYS A 214 -7.54 -2.66 14.51
N SER A 215 -8.76 -2.52 15.06
CA SER A 215 -9.40 -1.23 15.41
C SER A 215 -8.72 -0.45 16.50
N VAL A 216 -8.16 -1.15 17.49
CA VAL A 216 -7.50 -0.55 18.64
C VAL A 216 -6.09 -1.10 18.82
N ALA A 217 -5.21 -0.33 19.43
CA ALA A 217 -3.90 -0.84 19.83
C ALA A 217 -4.07 -1.87 20.96
N LEU A 218 -3.73 -3.12 20.69
CA LEU A 218 -3.66 -4.13 21.76
C LEU A 218 -2.31 -4.05 22.47
N VAL A 219 -2.35 -4.11 23.79
CA VAL A 219 -1.17 -4.40 24.62
C VAL A 219 -1.09 -5.91 24.77
N ALA A 220 0.04 -6.50 24.39
CA ALA A 220 0.24 -7.95 24.47
C ALA A 220 -0.02 -8.45 25.91
N GLY A 221 -0.95 -9.40 26.06
CA GLY A 221 -1.32 -9.97 27.36
C GLY A 221 -2.43 -9.22 28.13
N GLN A 222 -2.98 -8.13 27.58
CA GLN A 222 -4.16 -7.46 28.14
C GLN A 222 -5.35 -7.55 27.19
N PRO A 223 -6.55 -7.90 27.68
CA PRO A 223 -7.75 -7.77 26.88
C PRO A 223 -8.00 -6.29 26.56
N PRO A 224 -8.30 -5.88 25.31
CA PRO A 224 -8.82 -4.58 24.95
C PRO A 224 -9.93 -4.20 25.91
N SER A 225 -9.79 -3.01 26.47
CA SER A 225 -10.77 -2.41 27.36
C SER A 225 -12.08 -2.06 26.64
N ASP A 226 -12.07 -2.09 25.31
CA ASP A 226 -13.21 -1.75 24.46
C ASP A 226 -13.86 -3.04 23.93
N ALA A 227 -15.16 -3.20 24.20
CA ALA A 227 -15.99 -4.33 23.78
C ALA A 227 -16.17 -4.43 22.25
N SER A 228 -15.56 -3.52 21.49
CA SER A 228 -15.66 -3.38 20.03
C SER A 228 -14.32 -3.51 19.31
N PHE A 229 -13.44 -4.36 19.84
CA PHE A 229 -12.28 -4.81 19.10
C PHE A 229 -12.71 -5.35 17.73
N GLU A 230 -12.00 -5.05 16.65
CA GLU A 230 -12.28 -5.58 15.30
C GLU A 230 -10.98 -5.98 14.63
N VAL A 231 -10.98 -7.13 13.96
CA VAL A 231 -9.86 -7.60 13.13
C VAL A 231 -10.27 -7.54 11.67
N SER A 232 -9.56 -6.72 10.90
CA SER A 232 -9.79 -6.58 9.46
C SER A 232 -9.05 -7.62 8.64
N ALA A 233 -7.82 -7.97 9.01
CA ALA A 233 -6.99 -8.91 8.29
C ALA A 233 -5.97 -9.57 9.22
N LEU A 234 -5.59 -10.80 8.88
CA LEU A 234 -4.55 -11.58 9.57
C LEU A 234 -3.45 -11.91 8.58
N TYR A 235 -2.21 -11.54 8.90
CA TYR A 235 -1.04 -11.81 8.06
C TYR A 235 -0.06 -12.72 8.80
N ALA A 236 0.30 -13.85 8.20
CA ALA A 236 1.29 -14.79 8.69
C ALA A 236 2.44 -14.92 7.68
N PRO A 237 3.57 -14.23 7.90
CA PRO A 237 4.71 -14.29 6.98
C PRO A 237 5.25 -15.70 6.73
N SER A 238 5.07 -16.62 7.69
CA SER A 238 5.45 -18.03 7.56
C SER A 238 4.65 -18.78 6.47
N LEU A 239 3.43 -18.33 6.14
CA LEU A 239 2.59 -18.98 5.13
C LEU A 239 3.16 -18.90 3.72
N ALA A 240 3.98 -17.88 3.43
CA ALA A 240 4.71 -17.78 2.17
C ALA A 240 5.66 -18.98 1.94
N ARG A 241 6.02 -19.72 3.00
CA ARG A 241 6.88 -20.90 2.94
C ARG A 241 6.15 -22.20 3.25
N SER A 242 5.28 -22.22 4.27
CA SER A 242 4.61 -23.44 4.70
C SER A 242 3.38 -23.79 3.85
N GLY A 243 2.68 -22.76 3.35
CA GLY A 243 1.41 -22.91 2.65
C GLY A 243 0.30 -23.58 3.47
N ARG A 244 0.46 -23.82 4.78
CA ARG A 244 -0.50 -24.57 5.60
C ARG A 244 -0.63 -23.97 7.00
N TYR A 245 -1.86 -24.02 7.52
CA TYR A 245 -2.21 -23.61 8.89
C TYR A 245 -3.53 -24.22 9.34
N VAL A 246 -3.74 -24.18 10.65
CA VAL A 246 -4.98 -24.52 11.35
C VAL A 246 -5.51 -23.26 12.05
N VAL A 247 -6.77 -22.95 11.80
CA VAL A 247 -7.48 -21.85 12.45
C VAL A 247 -8.74 -22.38 13.11
N ARG A 248 -8.99 -21.93 14.34
CA ARG A 248 -10.26 -22.13 15.04
C ARG A 248 -11.00 -20.81 15.04
N SER A 249 -12.24 -20.82 14.57
CA SER A 249 -13.03 -19.61 14.39
C SER A 249 -14.41 -19.75 15.02
N LEU A 250 -15.04 -18.64 15.37
CA LEU A 250 -16.41 -18.56 15.84
C LEU A 250 -17.35 -18.23 14.67
N VAL A 251 -18.28 -19.15 14.40
CA VAL A 251 -19.31 -19.01 13.38
C VAL A 251 -20.67 -18.84 14.06
N SER A 252 -21.52 -17.96 13.53
CA SER A 252 -22.86 -17.72 14.08
C SER A 252 -23.83 -18.84 13.69
N GLN A 253 -24.54 -19.33 14.70
CA GLN A 253 -25.71 -20.22 14.60
C GLN A 253 -27.00 -19.49 15.00
N ALA A 254 -26.99 -18.15 15.01
CA ALA A 254 -28.15 -17.35 15.42
C ALA A 254 -29.34 -17.62 14.49
N SER A 255 -30.51 -17.88 15.11
CA SER A 255 -31.75 -18.10 14.38
C SER A 255 -32.35 -16.79 13.86
N VAL A 256 -33.23 -16.89 12.86
CA VAL A 256 -33.98 -15.74 12.34
C VAL A 256 -34.76 -15.04 13.46
N GLN A 257 -35.40 -15.80 14.35
CA GLN A 257 -36.14 -15.26 15.49
C GLN A 257 -35.24 -14.51 16.47
N GLN A 258 -34.05 -15.04 16.77
CA GLN A 258 -33.05 -14.38 17.61
C GLN A 258 -32.58 -13.05 17.01
N LEU A 259 -32.29 -13.02 15.71
CA LEU A 259 -31.84 -11.82 15.01
C LEU A 259 -32.93 -10.75 14.92
N ARG A 260 -34.20 -11.14 14.78
CA ARG A 260 -35.35 -10.21 14.87
C ARG A 260 -35.48 -9.57 16.25
N ALA A 261 -35.12 -10.30 17.31
CA ALA A 261 -35.21 -9.87 18.70
C ALA A 261 -33.98 -9.09 19.20
N ALA A 262 -32.88 -9.04 18.45
CA ALA A 262 -31.60 -8.42 18.86
C ALA A 262 -31.67 -6.91 19.14
N GLY A 263 -32.75 -6.23 18.75
CA GLY A 263 -32.91 -4.79 18.96
C GLY A 263 -32.00 -3.92 18.08
N VAL A 264 -31.89 -2.64 18.44
CA VAL A 264 -31.14 -1.61 17.70
C VAL A 264 -30.22 -0.76 18.59
N GLN A 265 -29.92 -1.25 19.80
CA GLN A 265 -28.99 -0.60 20.72
C GLN A 265 -27.57 -1.06 20.39
N TYR A 266 -26.88 -0.27 19.55
CA TYR A 266 -25.53 -0.59 19.09
C TYR A 266 -24.46 0.02 20.00
N PRO A 267 -23.30 -0.63 20.17
CA PRO A 267 -22.15 -0.02 20.86
C PRO A 267 -21.73 1.30 20.19
N PRO A 268 -21.37 2.35 20.96
CA PRO A 268 -21.01 3.66 20.39
C PRO A 268 -19.90 3.61 19.34
N SER A 269 -18.87 2.81 19.57
CA SER A 269 -17.76 2.59 18.63
C SER A 269 -18.17 1.95 17.30
N ILE A 270 -19.19 1.07 17.31
CA ILE A 270 -19.75 0.49 16.08
C ILE A 270 -20.55 1.56 15.33
N LEU A 271 -21.34 2.38 16.03
CA LEU A 271 -22.08 3.50 15.43
C LEU A 271 -21.13 4.51 14.78
N GLU A 272 -20.13 4.98 15.53
CA GLU A 272 -19.14 5.96 15.06
C GLU A 272 -18.36 5.44 13.86
N ARG A 273 -18.07 4.14 13.80
CA ARG A 273 -17.29 3.55 12.71
C ARG A 273 -18.11 3.28 11.46
N TYR A 274 -19.31 2.75 11.61
CA TYR A 274 -20.08 2.18 10.50
C TYR A 274 -21.25 3.05 10.04
N LEU A 275 -21.71 3.98 10.87
CA LEU A 275 -22.81 4.90 10.57
C LEU A 275 -22.38 6.38 10.57
N ASP A 276 -21.08 6.66 10.46
CA ASP A 276 -20.61 8.03 10.33
C ASP A 276 -21.26 8.70 9.10
N ARG A 277 -21.92 9.83 9.36
CA ARG A 277 -22.63 10.64 8.35
C ARG A 277 -21.67 11.40 7.43
N THR A 278 -20.37 11.44 7.73
CA THR A 278 -19.36 12.04 6.84
C THR A 278 -19.04 11.16 5.63
N THR A 279 -19.39 9.87 5.67
CA THR A 279 -19.28 8.97 4.52
C THR A 279 -20.28 9.39 3.45
N MET A 280 -19.80 9.77 2.26
CA MET A 280 -20.63 10.23 1.14
C MET A 280 -21.53 9.10 0.62
N VAL A 281 -22.73 8.96 1.18
CA VAL A 281 -23.79 8.15 0.60
C VAL A 281 -24.66 9.06 -0.27
N PRO A 282 -24.83 8.77 -1.57
CA PRO A 282 -25.69 9.57 -2.43
C PRO A 282 -27.12 9.69 -1.85
N PRO A 283 -27.75 10.88 -1.82
CA PRO A 283 -29.07 11.07 -1.22
C PRO A 283 -30.15 10.13 -1.78
N ARG A 284 -30.06 9.77 -3.07
CA ARG A 284 -31.00 8.85 -3.73
C ARG A 284 -30.91 7.41 -3.21
N LEU A 285 -29.73 6.94 -2.80
CA LEU A 285 -29.59 5.64 -2.11
C LEU A 285 -30.40 5.62 -0.80
N GLY A 286 -30.35 6.70 -0.03
CA GLY A 286 -31.07 6.79 1.24
C GLY A 286 -32.59 6.76 1.07
N LEU A 287 -33.12 7.35 -0.01
CA LEU A 287 -34.54 7.27 -0.34
C LEU A 287 -34.95 5.84 -0.73
N LEU A 288 -34.15 5.20 -1.61
CA LEU A 288 -34.38 3.82 -2.01
C LEU A 288 -34.34 2.86 -0.81
N ALA A 289 -33.36 3.02 0.07
CA ALA A 289 -33.22 2.20 1.27
C ALA A 289 -34.46 2.33 2.19
N ARG A 290 -34.96 3.55 2.42
CA ARG A 290 -36.18 3.78 3.20
C ARG A 290 -37.41 3.15 2.55
N GLN A 291 -37.54 3.21 1.23
CA GLN A 291 -38.65 2.63 0.50
C GLN A 291 -38.67 1.10 0.61
N ILE A 292 -37.52 0.45 0.38
CA ILE A 292 -37.40 -1.01 0.46
C ILE A 292 -37.61 -1.50 1.90
N ALA A 293 -37.05 -0.78 2.87
CA ALA A 293 -37.09 -1.16 4.28
C ALA A 293 -38.41 -0.80 4.99
N ALA A 294 -39.35 -0.09 4.33
CA ALA A 294 -40.56 0.45 4.95
C ALA A 294 -41.44 -0.63 5.62
N GLY A 295 -41.50 -1.84 5.06
CA GLY A 295 -42.28 -2.96 5.61
C GLY A 295 -41.62 -3.70 6.77
N GLY A 296 -40.35 -3.43 7.09
CA GLY A 296 -39.61 -4.12 8.15
C GLY A 296 -39.75 -3.45 9.51
N THR A 297 -40.23 -4.20 10.51
CA THR A 297 -40.42 -3.71 11.89
C THR A 297 -39.15 -3.77 12.74
N ASN A 298 -38.17 -4.59 12.36
CA ASN A 298 -36.89 -4.76 13.05
C ASN A 298 -35.70 -4.72 12.07
N ALA A 299 -34.48 -4.62 12.61
CA ALA A 299 -33.26 -4.51 11.80
C ALA A 299 -33.05 -5.71 10.86
N TYR A 300 -33.39 -6.93 11.31
CA TYR A 300 -33.24 -8.13 10.48
C TYR A 300 -34.17 -8.10 9.28
N ASP A 301 -35.47 -7.85 9.47
CA ASP A 301 -36.44 -7.84 8.37
C ASP A 301 -36.17 -6.70 7.37
N ARG A 302 -35.64 -5.56 7.84
CA ARG A 302 -35.16 -4.48 6.96
C ARG A 302 -33.95 -4.90 6.12
N ALA A 303 -32.95 -5.51 6.74
CA ALA A 303 -31.77 -6.03 6.03
C ALA A 303 -32.16 -7.14 5.03
N ALA A 304 -33.04 -8.05 5.42
CA ALA A 304 -33.55 -9.12 4.56
C ALA A 304 -34.42 -8.57 3.40
N ALA A 305 -35.15 -7.47 3.59
CA ALA A 305 -35.86 -6.79 2.51
C ALA A 305 -34.90 -6.18 1.48
N ILE A 306 -33.80 -5.56 1.96
CA ILE A 306 -32.72 -5.04 1.11
C ILE A 306 -32.05 -6.16 0.34
N GLU A 307 -31.69 -7.27 0.99
CA GLU A 307 -31.12 -8.47 0.35
C GLU A 307 -32.04 -8.98 -0.76
N ARG A 308 -33.33 -9.15 -0.46
CA ARG A 308 -34.32 -9.63 -1.43
C ARG A 308 -34.46 -8.71 -2.63
N TYR A 309 -34.49 -7.39 -2.41
CA TYR A 309 -34.53 -6.42 -3.50
C TYR A 309 -33.29 -6.55 -4.39
N LEU A 310 -32.09 -6.57 -3.81
CA LEU A 310 -30.86 -6.68 -4.58
C LEU A 310 -30.81 -7.95 -5.41
N ARG A 311 -31.29 -9.09 -4.88
CA ARG A 311 -31.36 -10.35 -5.62
C ARG A 311 -32.33 -10.34 -6.80
N THR A 312 -33.14 -9.29 -6.99
CA THR A 312 -33.95 -9.10 -8.21
C THR A 312 -33.17 -8.49 -9.37
N LEU A 313 -32.01 -7.89 -9.09
CA LEU A 313 -31.13 -7.27 -10.10
C LEU A 313 -30.29 -8.33 -10.83
N ARG A 314 -29.68 -7.96 -11.96
CA ARG A 314 -28.95 -8.90 -12.83
C ARG A 314 -27.51 -9.11 -12.37
N TYR A 315 -27.06 -10.36 -12.37
CA TYR A 315 -25.64 -10.68 -12.17
C TYR A 315 -24.92 -10.78 -13.51
N SER A 316 -23.79 -10.09 -13.63
CA SER A 316 -22.88 -10.14 -14.77
C SER A 316 -21.48 -9.70 -14.39
N GLN A 317 -20.48 -10.44 -14.88
CA GLN A 317 -19.08 -10.07 -14.78
C GLN A 317 -18.61 -9.25 -15.99
N ALA A 318 -19.43 -9.15 -17.04
CA ALA A 318 -19.14 -8.45 -18.28
C ALA A 318 -19.86 -7.09 -18.29
N ILE A 319 -19.52 -6.23 -17.33
CA ILE A 319 -20.13 -4.90 -17.20
C ILE A 319 -19.19 -3.80 -17.67
N ASP A 320 -19.77 -2.70 -18.15
CA ASP A 320 -19.03 -1.47 -18.40
C ASP A 320 -18.59 -0.82 -17.09
N ALA A 321 -17.42 -0.18 -17.13
CA ALA A 321 -16.97 0.62 -16.00
C ALA A 321 -17.89 1.83 -15.78
N PRO A 322 -18.14 2.25 -14.53
CA PRO A 322 -18.94 3.44 -14.25
C PRO A 322 -18.29 4.69 -14.88
N PRO A 323 -19.08 5.66 -15.37
CA PRO A 323 -18.55 6.92 -15.90
C PRO A 323 -17.65 7.64 -14.90
N ALA A 324 -16.63 8.35 -15.39
CA ALA A 324 -15.71 9.10 -14.54
C ALA A 324 -16.45 10.13 -13.69
N GLY A 325 -16.15 10.15 -12.38
CA GLY A 325 -16.79 11.05 -11.42
C GLY A 325 -18.18 10.61 -10.95
N ARG A 326 -18.70 9.47 -11.42
CA ARG A 326 -19.95 8.87 -10.94
C ARG A 326 -19.67 7.81 -9.87
N ASP A 327 -20.49 7.81 -8.82
CA ASP A 327 -20.44 6.77 -7.79
C ASP A 327 -20.82 5.40 -8.40
N PRO A 328 -19.97 4.37 -8.26
CA PRO A 328 -20.22 3.05 -8.88
C PRO A 328 -21.47 2.34 -8.36
N VAL A 329 -21.79 2.48 -7.07
CA VAL A 329 -22.95 1.81 -6.47
C VAL A 329 -24.24 2.50 -6.90
N ASP A 330 -24.19 3.82 -6.98
CA ASP A 330 -25.24 4.68 -7.51
C ASP A 330 -25.54 4.39 -8.99
N TRP A 331 -24.50 4.26 -9.82
CA TRP A 331 -24.62 3.84 -11.22
C TRP A 331 -25.24 2.43 -11.33
N PHE A 332 -24.77 1.49 -10.51
CA PHE A 332 -25.30 0.13 -10.48
C PHE A 332 -26.78 0.08 -10.11
N LEU A 333 -27.21 0.78 -9.05
CA LEU A 333 -28.58 0.67 -8.54
C LEU A 333 -29.64 1.33 -9.44
N PHE A 334 -29.26 2.39 -10.15
CA PHE A 334 -30.23 3.26 -10.83
C PHE A 334 -30.08 3.32 -12.35
N ASP A 335 -28.95 2.85 -12.89
CA ASP A 335 -28.67 2.99 -14.31
C ASP A 335 -28.43 1.63 -14.97
N THR A 336 -27.45 0.83 -14.52
CA THR A 336 -27.18 -0.48 -15.15
C THR A 336 -28.08 -1.59 -14.62
N GLN A 337 -28.37 -1.59 -13.32
CA GLN A 337 -29.07 -2.67 -12.61
C GLN A 337 -28.46 -4.05 -12.85
N GLU A 338 -27.17 -4.06 -13.18
CA GLU A 338 -26.38 -5.23 -13.56
C GLU A 338 -24.95 -5.07 -13.02
N GLY A 339 -24.46 -6.10 -12.32
CA GLY A 339 -23.15 -6.07 -11.65
C GLY A 339 -22.69 -7.44 -11.17
N TYR A 340 -21.55 -7.52 -10.52
CA TYR A 340 -21.05 -8.73 -9.86
C TYR A 340 -20.93 -8.54 -8.35
N CYS A 341 -20.46 -9.56 -7.62
CA CYS A 341 -20.54 -9.64 -6.15
C CYS A 341 -20.07 -8.39 -5.40
N THR A 342 -19.03 -7.69 -5.87
CA THR A 342 -18.54 -6.45 -5.24
C THR A 342 -19.58 -5.34 -5.26
N TYR A 343 -20.37 -5.20 -6.33
CA TYR A 343 -21.45 -4.23 -6.45
C TYR A 343 -22.62 -4.58 -5.55
N PHE A 344 -23.05 -5.84 -5.56
CA PHE A 344 -24.14 -6.32 -4.69
C PHE A 344 -23.80 -6.16 -3.20
N ALA A 345 -22.60 -6.57 -2.79
CA ALA A 345 -22.15 -6.40 -1.42
C ALA A 345 -22.05 -4.92 -1.02
N SER A 346 -21.46 -4.08 -1.88
CA SER A 346 -21.37 -2.65 -1.63
C SER A 346 -22.73 -1.98 -1.50
N ALA A 347 -23.65 -2.29 -2.42
CA ALA A 347 -25.01 -1.79 -2.40
C ALA A 347 -25.74 -2.18 -1.11
N MET A 348 -25.64 -3.44 -0.69
CA MET A 348 -26.29 -3.89 0.55
C MET A 348 -25.73 -3.16 1.77
N VAL A 349 -24.41 -3.00 1.88
CA VAL A 349 -23.81 -2.27 3.00
C VAL A 349 -24.31 -0.82 3.03
N LEU A 350 -24.27 -0.10 1.91
CA LEU A 350 -24.68 1.30 1.86
C LEU A 350 -26.18 1.49 2.09
N LEU A 351 -27.03 0.61 1.57
CA LEU A 351 -28.48 0.65 1.83
C LEU A 351 -28.79 0.38 3.30
N CYS A 352 -28.14 -0.62 3.93
CA CYS A 352 -28.29 -0.87 5.37
C CYS A 352 -27.86 0.33 6.22
N ARG A 353 -26.67 0.89 5.95
CA ARG A 353 -26.16 2.07 6.67
C ARG A 353 -27.10 3.27 6.53
N SER A 354 -27.72 3.44 5.37
CA SER A 354 -28.67 4.54 5.09
C SER A 354 -29.94 4.51 5.93
N VAL A 355 -30.31 3.34 6.46
CA VAL A 355 -31.46 3.16 7.37
C VAL A 355 -31.03 2.90 8.81
N GLY A 356 -29.77 3.22 9.15
CA GLY A 356 -29.25 3.16 10.51
C GLY A 356 -28.85 1.76 10.99
N ILE A 357 -28.60 0.82 10.07
CA ILE A 357 -28.17 -0.54 10.40
C ILE A 357 -26.66 -0.66 10.11
N PRO A 358 -25.80 -0.88 11.13
CA PRO A 358 -24.36 -1.04 10.92
C PRO A 358 -24.07 -2.26 10.05
N ALA A 359 -23.34 -2.04 8.96
CA ALA A 359 -22.96 -3.08 8.01
C ALA A 359 -21.53 -2.85 7.51
N ARG A 360 -20.82 -3.89 7.11
CA ARG A 360 -19.43 -3.83 6.63
C ARG A 360 -19.22 -4.69 5.39
N TYR A 361 -18.24 -4.30 4.59
CA TYR A 361 -17.88 -5.00 3.36
C TYR A 361 -16.82 -6.06 3.67
N VAL A 362 -17.00 -7.26 3.15
CA VAL A 362 -16.09 -8.39 3.33
C VAL A 362 -15.69 -8.97 1.99
N GLN A 363 -14.43 -9.36 1.87
CA GLN A 363 -13.89 -10.00 0.69
C GLN A 363 -13.12 -11.27 1.06
N GLY A 364 -13.17 -12.27 0.19
CA GLY A 364 -12.46 -13.53 0.34
C GLY A 364 -12.89 -14.50 -0.74
N TYR A 365 -13.17 -15.74 -0.34
CA TYR A 365 -13.71 -16.76 -1.25
C TYR A 365 -15.04 -17.31 -0.74
N ALA A 366 -15.92 -17.65 -1.67
CA ALA A 366 -17.05 -18.54 -1.42
C ALA A 366 -16.56 -19.95 -1.05
N THR A 367 -17.49 -20.81 -0.64
CA THR A 367 -17.20 -22.16 -0.11
C THR A 367 -16.31 -23.01 -1.03
N GLY A 368 -16.47 -22.89 -2.35
CA GLY A 368 -15.83 -23.76 -3.34
C GLY A 368 -16.53 -25.11 -3.52
N GLU A 369 -15.88 -26.01 -4.23
CA GLU A 369 -16.38 -27.35 -4.57
C GLU A 369 -16.01 -28.36 -3.47
N TYR A 370 -16.99 -29.09 -2.93
CA TYR A 370 -16.70 -30.14 -1.94
C TYR A 370 -16.30 -31.45 -2.64
N LEU A 371 -15.09 -31.90 -2.37
CA LEU A 371 -14.54 -33.15 -2.89
C LEU A 371 -14.66 -34.24 -1.81
N SER A 372 -15.70 -35.06 -1.94
CA SER A 372 -16.07 -36.06 -0.92
C SER A 372 -15.03 -37.16 -0.73
N ASP A 373 -14.29 -37.51 -1.78
CA ASP A 373 -13.20 -38.49 -1.77
C ASP A 373 -12.02 -38.06 -0.87
N ARG A 374 -11.79 -36.75 -0.75
CA ARG A 374 -10.71 -36.17 0.06
C ARG A 374 -11.20 -35.50 1.35
N GLY A 375 -12.50 -35.29 1.49
CA GLY A 375 -13.10 -34.55 2.61
C GLY A 375 -12.64 -33.09 2.68
N VAL A 376 -12.44 -32.45 1.53
CA VAL A 376 -11.93 -31.07 1.43
C VAL A 376 -12.81 -30.21 0.52
N TYR A 377 -12.89 -28.92 0.81
CA TYR A 377 -13.39 -27.91 -0.13
C TYR A 377 -12.24 -27.44 -1.01
N LEU A 378 -12.33 -27.68 -2.31
CA LEU A 378 -11.41 -27.14 -3.31
C LEU A 378 -11.90 -25.75 -3.72
N VAL A 379 -11.08 -24.74 -3.43
CA VAL A 379 -11.38 -23.34 -3.73
C VAL A 379 -10.52 -22.90 -4.90
N ARG A 380 -11.16 -22.27 -5.87
CA ARG A 380 -10.57 -21.74 -7.10
C ARG A 380 -10.59 -20.22 -7.09
N GLU A 381 -9.85 -19.61 -7.99
CA GLU A 381 -9.87 -18.16 -8.15
C GLU A 381 -11.26 -17.65 -8.56
N ALA A 382 -12.01 -18.41 -9.36
CA ALA A 382 -13.41 -18.16 -9.71
C ALA A 382 -14.35 -18.10 -8.51
N ASP A 383 -13.97 -18.66 -7.36
CA ASP A 383 -14.74 -18.57 -6.11
C ASP A 383 -14.47 -17.27 -5.36
N ALA A 384 -13.64 -16.36 -5.88
CA ALA A 384 -13.40 -15.06 -5.25
C ALA A 384 -14.71 -14.29 -5.12
N HIS A 385 -15.03 -13.88 -3.90
CA HIS A 385 -16.36 -13.40 -3.57
C HIS A 385 -16.32 -12.22 -2.58
N ALA A 386 -17.35 -11.40 -2.64
CA ALA A 386 -17.58 -10.30 -1.74
C ALA A 386 -19.00 -10.40 -1.17
N TRP A 387 -19.12 -10.19 0.14
CA TRP A 387 -20.41 -10.24 0.83
C TRP A 387 -20.49 -9.16 1.92
N PRO A 388 -21.71 -8.70 2.27
CA PRO A 388 -21.94 -7.84 3.41
C PRO A 388 -22.02 -8.64 4.72
N GLU A 389 -21.54 -8.05 5.80
CA GLU A 389 -21.89 -8.47 7.16
C GLU A 389 -22.65 -7.36 7.88
N VAL A 390 -23.74 -7.73 8.56
CA VAL A 390 -24.62 -6.82 9.30
C VAL A 390 -24.47 -7.08 10.80
N PHE A 391 -24.35 -6.02 11.59
CA PHE A 391 -24.17 -6.14 13.03
C PHE A 391 -25.52 -6.24 13.76
N PHE A 392 -25.64 -7.24 14.63
CA PHE A 392 -26.78 -7.41 15.53
C PHE A 392 -26.28 -7.38 16.99
N PRO A 393 -26.89 -6.57 17.88
CA PRO A 393 -26.51 -6.57 19.30
C PRO A 393 -26.59 -7.98 19.89
N ASP A 394 -25.69 -8.30 20.82
CA ASP A 394 -25.48 -9.64 21.42
C ASP A 394 -25.06 -10.77 20.48
N TYR A 395 -25.27 -10.65 19.16
CA TYR A 395 -24.96 -11.70 18.18
C TYR A 395 -23.74 -11.37 17.30
N GLY A 396 -23.32 -10.10 17.23
CA GLY A 396 -22.15 -9.65 16.48
C GLY A 396 -22.40 -9.54 14.97
N TRP A 397 -21.36 -9.77 14.17
CA TRP A 397 -21.43 -9.68 12.71
C TRP A 397 -22.05 -10.92 12.07
N ILE A 398 -23.04 -10.71 11.21
CA ILE A 398 -23.83 -11.75 10.54
C ILE A 398 -23.77 -11.54 9.02
N ALA A 399 -23.29 -12.53 8.28
CA ALA A 399 -23.20 -12.47 6.82
C ALA A 399 -24.58 -12.50 6.13
N PHE A 400 -24.73 -11.75 5.04
CA PHE A 400 -25.88 -11.82 4.12
C PHE A 400 -25.36 -12.10 2.71
N GLU A 401 -26.20 -12.59 1.81
CA GLU A 401 -25.85 -12.91 0.43
C GLU A 401 -26.79 -12.22 -0.58
N PRO A 402 -26.50 -10.95 -0.94
CA PRO A 402 -27.30 -10.21 -1.91
C PRO A 402 -27.04 -10.62 -3.36
N THR A 403 -26.04 -11.44 -3.65
CA THR A 403 -25.67 -11.80 -5.03
C THR A 403 -26.55 -12.94 -5.53
N PRO A 404 -27.36 -12.75 -6.59
CA PRO A 404 -28.34 -13.75 -7.00
C PRO A 404 -27.72 -15.03 -7.59
N SER A 405 -26.48 -14.97 -8.10
CA SER A 405 -25.74 -16.14 -8.58
C SER A 405 -25.27 -17.08 -7.47
N HIS A 406 -25.36 -16.67 -6.20
CA HIS A 406 -25.01 -17.50 -5.03
C HIS A 406 -26.27 -17.92 -4.25
N PRO A 407 -26.27 -19.13 -3.65
CA PRO A 407 -27.37 -19.58 -2.81
C PRO A 407 -27.48 -18.71 -1.55
N LEU A 408 -28.70 -18.54 -1.04
CA LEU A 408 -28.94 -17.85 0.22
C LEU A 408 -28.28 -18.60 1.38
N ILE A 409 -27.78 -17.84 2.35
CA ILE A 409 -27.26 -18.40 3.59
C ILE A 409 -28.44 -18.93 4.42
N SER A 410 -28.53 -20.25 4.54
CA SER A 410 -29.57 -20.90 5.35
C SER A 410 -29.33 -20.61 6.84
N ARG A 411 -30.40 -20.21 7.54
CA ARG A 411 -30.39 -19.94 8.98
C ARG A 411 -31.49 -20.73 9.67
N PRO A 412 -31.26 -21.23 10.90
CA PRO A 412 -32.33 -21.83 11.68
C PRO A 412 -33.49 -20.83 11.82
N SER A 413 -34.71 -21.28 11.54
CA SER A 413 -35.91 -20.44 11.67
C SER A 413 -36.26 -20.13 13.13
N GLY A 414 -35.79 -20.97 14.07
CA GLY A 414 -36.03 -20.82 15.52
C GLY A 414 -37.19 -21.67 16.05
N GLY A 415 -37.72 -22.61 15.24
CA GLY A 415 -38.91 -23.40 15.59
C GLY A 415 -38.70 -24.59 16.54
N ASP A 416 -37.49 -25.14 16.68
CA ASP A 416 -37.28 -26.37 17.44
C ASP A 416 -36.03 -26.31 18.34
N GLU A 417 -36.23 -26.02 19.62
CA GLU A 417 -35.18 -26.15 20.66
C GLU A 417 -34.98 -27.60 21.14
N SER A 418 -35.50 -28.63 20.47
CA SER A 418 -35.35 -30.04 20.90
C SER A 418 -34.58 -30.97 19.96
N ALA A 419 -33.86 -30.45 18.95
CA ALA A 419 -33.06 -31.29 18.04
C ALA A 419 -31.53 -31.14 18.21
N LEU A 420 -31.04 -30.79 19.40
CA LEU A 420 -29.64 -31.06 19.77
C LEU A 420 -29.49 -32.53 20.18
N GLY A 421 -29.73 -33.42 19.22
CA GLY A 421 -29.52 -34.86 19.32
C GLY A 421 -28.52 -35.31 18.26
N LEU A 422 -27.31 -35.65 18.69
CA LEU A 422 -26.36 -36.42 17.90
C LEU A 422 -27.01 -37.74 17.45
N GLY A 423 -26.98 -38.03 16.15
CA GLY A 423 -27.41 -39.30 15.58
C GLY A 423 -26.71 -39.55 14.23
N PRO A 424 -25.96 -40.67 14.07
CA PRO A 424 -25.16 -40.95 12.88
C PRO A 424 -25.93 -41.74 11.82
N GLY A 425 -25.49 -41.59 10.56
CA GLY A 425 -25.55 -42.64 9.55
C GLY A 425 -26.89 -42.91 8.87
N ALA A 426 -26.98 -42.55 7.59
CA ALA A 426 -27.85 -43.25 6.64
C ALA A 426 -27.16 -43.29 5.27
N ASP A 427 -26.52 -44.42 5.01
CA ASP A 427 -26.14 -44.92 3.69
C ASP A 427 -27.35 -44.93 2.74
N GLN A 428 -27.15 -44.50 1.49
CA GLN A 428 -27.66 -45.22 0.32
C GLN A 428 -26.67 -45.10 -0.86
N PRO A 429 -26.30 -46.21 -1.52
CA PRO A 429 -25.39 -46.22 -2.66
C PRO A 429 -26.16 -46.07 -3.98
N GLY A 430 -25.80 -45.07 -4.79
CA GLY A 430 -26.14 -44.98 -6.21
C GLY A 430 -24.91 -45.32 -7.05
N ARG A 431 -24.95 -46.47 -7.71
CA ARG A 431 -23.91 -47.04 -8.59
C ARG A 431 -24.11 -46.55 -10.03
N ALA A 432 -23.04 -46.63 -10.82
CA ALA A 432 -22.90 -46.39 -12.28
C ALA A 432 -22.47 -44.94 -12.61
N ASP A 433 -21.33 -44.66 -13.26
CA ASP A 433 -20.51 -45.47 -14.16
C ASP A 433 -19.01 -45.11 -14.09
N GLU A 434 -18.19 -46.14 -14.21
CA GLU A 434 -16.76 -46.07 -14.47
C GLU A 434 -16.52 -45.61 -15.91
N GLU A 435 -16.00 -44.39 -16.11
CA GLU A 435 -15.17 -44.12 -17.29
C GLU A 435 -13.74 -43.81 -16.85
N ARG A 436 -12.92 -44.79 -17.14
CA ARG A 436 -11.50 -44.92 -16.87
C ARG A 436 -10.73 -44.17 -17.95
N PHE A 437 -10.35 -42.91 -17.71
CA PHE A 437 -9.36 -42.23 -18.55
C PHE A 437 -7.97 -42.27 -17.91
N GLY A 438 -7.18 -43.17 -18.49
CA GLY A 438 -5.77 -43.03 -18.89
C GLY A 438 -4.83 -42.12 -18.11
N ALA A 439 -3.75 -42.75 -17.65
CA ALA A 439 -2.52 -42.20 -17.13
C ALA A 439 -1.80 -41.20 -18.07
N ASP A 440 -0.89 -40.44 -17.45
CA ASP A 440 0.26 -39.75 -18.02
C ASP A 440 0.01 -38.56 -18.95
N VAL A 441 -0.32 -37.41 -18.34
CA VAL A 441 0.05 -36.10 -18.91
C VAL A 441 1.34 -35.64 -18.23
N PRO A 442 2.46 -35.47 -18.96
CA PRO A 442 3.65 -34.84 -18.40
C PRO A 442 3.28 -33.42 -18.00
N LEU A 443 3.41 -33.10 -16.71
CA LEU A 443 3.34 -31.71 -16.24
C LEU A 443 4.36 -30.88 -17.05
N PRO A 444 3.94 -29.79 -17.72
CA PRO A 444 4.91 -28.88 -18.30
C PRO A 444 5.80 -28.34 -17.18
N PRO A 445 7.10 -28.09 -17.44
CA PRO A 445 8.00 -27.60 -16.41
C PRO A 445 7.42 -26.34 -15.76
N LEU A 446 7.44 -26.32 -14.42
CA LEU A 446 7.03 -25.21 -13.57
C LEU A 446 7.80 -23.92 -13.95
N GLY A 447 7.31 -23.21 -14.96
CA GLY A 447 7.72 -21.86 -15.30
C GLY A 447 7.00 -20.88 -14.40
N GLY A 448 7.38 -20.83 -13.12
CA GLY A 448 6.98 -19.75 -12.23
C GLY A 448 7.56 -18.44 -12.74
N THR A 449 6.74 -17.38 -12.75
CA THR A 449 7.25 -16.02 -12.84
C THR A 449 8.13 -15.78 -11.62
N GLU A 450 9.45 -15.82 -11.79
CA GLU A 450 10.36 -15.28 -10.80
C GLU A 450 10.01 -13.79 -10.63
N ASP A 451 9.45 -13.44 -9.46
CA ASP A 451 9.56 -12.07 -8.96
C ASP A 451 11.00 -11.63 -9.17
N VAL A 452 11.22 -10.40 -9.64
CA VAL A 452 12.57 -9.81 -9.73
C VAL A 452 13.14 -9.70 -8.32
N ARG A 453 13.69 -10.81 -7.82
CA ARG A 453 14.48 -10.87 -6.60
C ARG A 453 15.87 -10.47 -7.04
N LEU A 454 16.33 -9.31 -6.55
CA LEU A 454 17.74 -8.95 -6.62
C LEU A 454 18.52 -10.15 -6.05
N PRO A 455 19.48 -10.75 -6.79
CA PRO A 455 20.20 -11.92 -6.35
C PRO A 455 20.74 -11.70 -4.95
N MET A 456 20.29 -12.57 -4.05
CA MET A 456 20.74 -12.58 -2.67
C MET A 456 22.22 -12.93 -2.72
N VAL A 457 23.06 -11.99 -2.31
CA VAL A 457 24.47 -12.31 -2.12
C VAL A 457 24.55 -13.17 -0.86
N ASP A 458 24.72 -14.48 -1.04
CA ASP A 458 24.88 -15.41 0.08
C ASP A 458 26.05 -14.96 0.96
N GLY A 459 25.87 -14.96 2.29
CA GLY A 459 26.88 -14.54 3.26
C GLY A 459 28.14 -15.43 3.33
N GLY A 460 28.29 -16.35 2.38
CA GLY A 460 29.49 -17.16 2.19
C GLY A 460 30.66 -16.34 1.63
N PRO A 461 31.88 -16.92 1.61
CA PRO A 461 33.09 -16.24 1.14
C PRO A 461 33.00 -15.70 -0.30
N GLY A 462 32.20 -16.35 -1.17
CA GLY A 462 31.92 -15.85 -2.52
C GLY A 462 31.09 -14.58 -2.57
N GLY A 463 30.18 -14.36 -1.61
CA GLY A 463 29.36 -13.16 -1.56
C GLY A 463 30.12 -11.92 -1.11
N TRP A 464 31.06 -12.08 -0.18
CA TRP A 464 31.98 -11.01 0.22
C TRP A 464 32.87 -10.53 -0.93
N LEU A 465 33.24 -11.42 -1.85
CA LEU A 465 33.96 -11.06 -3.08
C LEU A 465 33.09 -10.22 -4.02
N VAL A 466 31.80 -10.55 -4.18
CA VAL A 466 30.87 -9.77 -5.01
C VAL A 466 30.60 -8.39 -4.42
N ILE A 467 30.39 -8.30 -3.10
CA ILE A 467 30.25 -7.02 -2.39
C ILE A 467 31.54 -6.20 -2.50
N GLY A 468 32.70 -6.84 -2.31
CA GLY A 468 34.00 -6.20 -2.45
C GLY A 468 34.26 -5.67 -3.86
N ALA A 469 33.92 -6.44 -4.89
CA ALA A 469 34.02 -6.02 -6.29
C ALA A 469 33.05 -4.86 -6.61
N GLY A 470 31.80 -4.94 -6.14
CA GLY A 470 30.81 -3.87 -6.29
C GLY A 470 31.24 -2.58 -5.59
N ALA A 471 31.76 -2.67 -4.37
CA ALA A 471 32.29 -1.53 -3.62
C ALA A 471 33.51 -0.92 -4.31
N GLY A 472 34.41 -1.75 -4.85
CA GLY A 472 35.54 -1.31 -5.66
C GLY A 472 35.10 -0.55 -6.91
N LEU A 473 34.10 -1.07 -7.63
CA LEU A 473 33.54 -0.40 -8.81
C LEU A 473 32.89 0.94 -8.44
N LEU A 474 32.12 0.99 -7.34
CA LEU A 474 31.55 2.24 -6.85
C LEU A 474 32.62 3.27 -6.53
N LEU A 475 33.70 2.88 -5.85
CA LEU A 475 34.83 3.77 -5.54
C LEU A 475 35.54 4.27 -6.79
N LEU A 476 35.70 3.42 -7.82
CA LEU A 476 36.26 3.83 -9.11
C LEU A 476 35.36 4.84 -9.83
N LEU A 477 34.04 4.61 -9.85
CA LEU A 477 33.06 5.52 -10.45
C LEU A 477 33.04 6.87 -9.72
N LEU A 478 33.03 6.86 -8.39
CA LEU A 478 33.12 8.07 -7.56
C LEU A 478 34.47 8.78 -7.74
N GLY A 479 35.57 8.04 -7.85
CA GLY A 479 36.90 8.57 -8.12
C GLY A 479 36.98 9.23 -9.51
N ALA A 480 36.38 8.61 -10.53
CA ALA A 480 36.30 9.19 -11.87
C ALA A 480 35.43 10.46 -11.90
N LEU A 481 34.29 10.47 -11.20
CA LEU A 481 33.46 11.66 -11.02
C LEU A 481 34.22 12.78 -10.31
N GLY A 482 34.92 12.43 -9.21
CA GLY A 482 35.76 13.36 -8.45
C GLY A 482 36.93 13.93 -9.27
N TRP A 483 37.63 13.09 -10.04
CA TRP A 483 38.72 13.50 -10.92
C TRP A 483 38.26 14.45 -12.01
N ARG A 484 37.13 14.16 -12.66
CA ARG A 484 36.56 15.04 -13.70
C ARG A 484 36.06 16.36 -13.13
N TRP A 485 35.42 16.29 -11.97
CA TRP A 485 35.04 17.49 -11.23
C TRP A 485 36.27 18.33 -10.91
N TRP A 486 37.36 17.71 -10.42
CA TRP A 486 38.63 18.39 -10.19
C TRP A 486 39.26 18.98 -11.46
N GLN A 487 39.25 18.25 -12.58
CA GLN A 487 39.73 18.76 -13.87
C GLN A 487 38.94 19.98 -14.36
N ARG A 488 37.60 19.97 -14.22
CA ARG A 488 36.76 21.13 -14.55
C ARG A 488 37.15 22.36 -13.74
N TRP A 489 37.49 22.17 -12.48
CA TRP A 489 37.93 23.25 -11.62
C TRP A 489 39.34 23.74 -11.97
N ARG A 490 40.23 22.85 -12.40
CA ARG A 490 41.58 23.22 -12.90
C ARG A 490 41.53 24.07 -14.17
N MET A 491 40.58 23.82 -15.07
CA MET A 491 40.41 24.58 -16.32
C MET A 491 39.93 26.02 -16.10
N LEU A 492 39.35 26.33 -14.92
CA LEU A 492 38.98 27.70 -14.56
C LEU A 492 40.22 28.52 -14.18
N ARG A 493 40.25 29.76 -14.66
CA ARG A 493 41.22 30.77 -14.19
C ARG A 493 41.12 30.94 -12.66
N PRO A 494 42.21 31.32 -11.98
CA PRO A 494 42.24 31.38 -10.51
C PRO A 494 41.11 32.23 -9.88
N ALA A 495 40.81 33.39 -10.45
CA ALA A 495 39.74 34.27 -9.96
C ALA A 495 38.33 33.68 -10.24
N ALA A 496 38.12 33.09 -11.42
CA ALA A 496 36.87 32.39 -11.75
C ALA A 496 36.62 31.17 -10.84
N ARG A 497 37.68 30.47 -10.42
CA ARG A 497 37.60 29.34 -9.48
C ARG A 497 37.13 29.80 -8.09
N LEU A 498 37.63 30.94 -7.61
CA LEU A 498 37.21 31.54 -6.33
C LEU A 498 35.74 31.96 -6.35
N TYR A 499 35.26 32.55 -7.45
CA TYR A 499 33.84 32.92 -7.57
C TYR A 499 32.92 31.69 -7.72
N ALA A 500 33.34 30.66 -8.47
CA ALA A 500 32.59 29.41 -8.58
C ALA A 500 32.51 28.64 -7.25
N ARG A 501 33.59 28.67 -6.45
CA ARG A 501 33.62 28.18 -5.07
C ARG A 501 32.54 28.86 -4.23
N LEU A 502 32.45 30.17 -4.35
CA LEU A 502 31.53 31.02 -3.62
C LEU A 502 30.06 30.72 -3.91
N THR A 503 29.70 30.58 -5.18
CA THR A 503 28.33 30.19 -5.57
C THR A 503 28.00 28.76 -5.16
N TRP A 504 28.95 27.83 -5.29
CA TRP A 504 28.76 26.43 -4.88
C TRP A 504 28.50 26.27 -3.38
N LEU A 505 29.18 27.03 -2.53
CA LEU A 505 28.98 27.00 -1.08
C LEU A 505 27.69 27.68 -0.63
N ALA A 506 27.20 28.65 -1.39
CA ALA A 506 25.95 29.36 -1.13
C ALA A 506 24.70 28.59 -1.57
N ALA A 507 24.80 27.75 -2.61
CA ALA A 507 23.66 27.02 -3.16
C ALA A 507 22.92 26.11 -2.15
N PRO A 508 23.58 25.31 -1.29
CA PRO A 508 22.91 24.50 -0.27
C PRO A 508 22.18 25.33 0.80
N LEU A 509 22.54 26.61 0.95
CA LEU A 509 21.91 27.54 1.90
C LEU A 509 20.63 28.17 1.32
N GLY A 510 20.28 27.86 0.06
CA GLY A 510 19.18 28.47 -0.69
C GLY A 510 19.52 29.82 -1.30
N LEU A 511 20.81 30.20 -1.31
CA LEU A 511 21.31 31.48 -1.82
C LEU A 511 21.86 31.28 -3.23
N VAL A 512 20.97 31.04 -4.19
CA VAL A 512 21.32 30.81 -5.59
C VAL A 512 21.39 32.16 -6.32
N VAL A 513 22.25 32.27 -7.33
CA VAL A 513 22.29 33.47 -8.19
C VAL A 513 20.97 33.57 -8.95
N GLU A 514 20.23 34.64 -8.74
CA GLU A 514 18.97 34.90 -9.45
C GLU A 514 19.25 35.54 -10.82
N ALA A 515 18.39 35.26 -11.81
CA ALA A 515 18.62 35.65 -13.21
C ALA A 515 18.78 37.17 -13.42
N HIS A 516 18.23 38.00 -12.51
CA HIS A 516 18.30 39.46 -12.57
C HIS A 516 19.51 40.05 -11.83
N GLN A 517 20.30 39.23 -11.12
CA GLN A 517 21.38 39.73 -10.27
C GLN A 517 22.70 39.78 -11.02
N THR A 518 23.37 40.94 -10.98
CA THR A 518 24.77 41.05 -11.37
C THR A 518 25.69 40.36 -10.35
N PRO A 519 26.92 39.96 -10.73
CA PRO A 519 27.86 39.36 -9.78
C PRO A 519 28.11 40.19 -8.52
N LEU A 520 28.09 41.53 -8.66
CA LEU A 520 28.25 42.47 -7.54
C LEU A 520 27.01 42.50 -6.63
N GLU A 521 25.81 42.53 -7.20
CA GLU A 521 24.56 42.46 -6.44
C GLU A 521 24.43 41.13 -5.70
N TYR A 522 24.78 40.02 -6.35
CA TYR A 522 24.87 38.71 -5.71
C TYR A 522 25.90 38.71 -4.57
N GLY A 523 27.06 39.34 -4.77
CA GLY A 523 28.07 39.52 -3.72
C GLY A 523 27.54 40.27 -2.49
N ARG A 524 26.76 41.34 -2.69
CA ARG A 524 26.11 42.09 -1.60
C ARG A 524 25.01 41.28 -0.92
N ALA A 525 24.15 40.61 -1.68
CA ALA A 525 23.11 39.75 -1.15
C ALA A 525 23.72 38.63 -0.28
N LEU A 526 24.83 38.05 -0.74
CA LEU A 526 25.57 37.05 0.02
C LEU A 526 26.22 37.63 1.29
N ALA A 527 26.74 38.86 1.24
CA ALA A 527 27.31 39.54 2.40
C ALA A 527 26.25 39.74 3.50
N GLY A 528 25.07 40.22 3.12
CA GLY A 528 23.93 40.37 4.03
C GLY A 528 23.45 39.02 4.59
N ALA A 529 23.33 38.00 3.73
CA ALA A 529 22.87 36.68 4.12
C ALA A 529 23.85 35.94 5.05
N LEU A 530 25.16 36.11 4.86
CA LEU A 530 26.19 35.48 5.70
C LEU A 530 26.69 36.39 6.84
N GLN A 531 26.21 37.64 6.93
CA GLN A 531 26.66 38.67 7.86
C GLN A 531 28.19 38.84 7.83
N VAL A 532 28.74 39.01 6.63
CA VAL A 532 30.17 39.23 6.39
C VAL A 532 30.35 40.64 5.84
N ASP A 533 31.55 41.19 6.00
CA ASP A 533 31.91 42.49 5.45
C ASP A 533 31.66 42.51 3.93
N GLU A 534 30.91 43.53 3.47
CA GLU A 534 30.63 43.73 2.05
C GLU A 534 31.92 44.00 1.27
N ALA A 535 32.91 44.67 1.89
CA ALA A 535 34.17 45.00 1.25
C ALA A 535 34.95 43.75 0.82
N ASP A 536 34.97 42.72 1.67
CA ASP A 536 35.64 41.44 1.43
C ASP A 536 35.04 40.68 0.24
N LEU A 537 33.70 40.61 0.18
CA LEU A 537 32.98 39.96 -0.91
C LEU A 537 33.07 40.77 -2.21
N ARG A 538 32.98 42.10 -2.10
CA ARG A 538 33.13 43.01 -3.24
C ARG A 538 34.52 42.91 -3.85
N ALA A 539 35.58 42.80 -3.05
CA ALA A 539 36.95 42.60 -3.55
C ALA A 539 37.09 41.30 -4.34
N LEU A 540 36.55 40.19 -3.82
CA LEU A 540 36.58 38.87 -4.50
C LEU A 540 35.79 38.89 -5.82
N VAL A 541 34.59 39.47 -5.82
CA VAL A 541 33.76 39.59 -7.03
C VAL A 541 34.40 40.53 -8.06
N THR A 542 34.99 41.63 -7.61
CA THR A 542 35.68 42.59 -8.50
C THR A 542 36.90 41.95 -9.14
N LEU A 543 37.64 41.11 -8.41
CA LEU A 543 38.74 40.31 -8.94
C LEU A 543 38.25 39.36 -10.05
N TYR A 544 37.11 38.70 -9.85
CA TYR A 544 36.47 37.88 -10.88
C TYR A 544 36.07 38.70 -12.11
N LEU A 545 35.43 39.86 -11.93
CA LEU A 545 35.01 40.74 -13.04
C LEU A 545 36.21 41.26 -13.83
N ARG A 546 37.30 41.65 -13.17
CA ARG A 546 38.55 42.11 -13.82
C ARG A 546 39.20 41.01 -14.65
N ASP A 547 39.27 39.79 -14.12
CA ASP A 547 39.84 38.64 -14.85
C ASP A 547 38.95 38.20 -16.03
N ARG A 548 37.61 38.22 -15.85
CA ARG A 548 36.63 37.77 -16.84
C ARG A 548 36.42 38.77 -17.97
N PHE A 549 36.24 40.05 -17.66
CA PHE A 549 35.87 41.09 -18.62
C PHE A 549 36.99 42.10 -18.91
N GLY A 550 37.93 42.27 -17.98
CA GLY A 550 39.01 43.26 -18.11
C GLY A 550 40.27 42.76 -18.82
N ARG A 551 40.38 41.45 -19.13
CA ARG A 551 41.57 40.80 -19.71
C ARG A 551 42.88 40.96 -18.90
N VAL A 552 42.81 41.47 -17.68
CA VAL A 552 43.96 41.61 -16.77
C VAL A 552 43.99 40.41 -15.82
N ALA A 553 45.06 39.61 -15.88
CA ALA A 553 45.24 38.49 -14.97
C ALA A 553 45.48 39.00 -13.54
N ALA A 554 44.83 38.35 -12.57
CA ALA A 554 44.98 38.67 -11.15
C ALA A 554 46.42 38.40 -10.67
N LYS A 555 46.98 39.32 -9.86
CA LYS A 555 48.31 39.12 -9.29
C LYS A 555 48.28 38.01 -8.22
N PRO A 556 49.39 37.28 -8.00
CA PRO A 556 49.47 36.23 -6.98
C PRO A 556 49.11 36.71 -5.57
N GLU A 557 49.47 37.94 -5.22
CA GLU A 557 49.16 38.56 -3.93
C GLU A 557 47.67 38.84 -3.74
N GLU A 558 46.99 39.33 -4.79
CA GLU A 558 45.55 39.58 -4.78
C GLU A 558 44.76 38.25 -4.65
N LEU A 559 45.25 37.19 -5.29
CA LEU A 559 44.67 35.85 -5.18
C LEU A 559 44.87 35.26 -3.78
N ALA A 560 46.04 35.44 -3.17
CA ALA A 560 46.30 35.00 -1.80
C ALA A 560 45.39 35.70 -0.79
N ALA A 561 45.19 37.02 -0.94
CA ALA A 561 44.26 37.79 -0.11
C ALA A 561 42.80 37.29 -0.28
N ALA A 562 42.36 37.05 -1.52
CA ALA A 562 41.02 36.53 -1.80
C ALA A 562 40.80 35.10 -1.25
N GLU A 563 41.83 34.25 -1.26
CA GLU A 563 41.75 32.89 -0.70
C GLU A 563 41.63 32.92 0.84
N VAL A 564 42.26 33.89 1.52
CA VAL A 564 42.09 34.10 2.96
C VAL A 564 40.65 34.50 3.30
N VAL A 565 40.07 35.42 2.52
CA VAL A 565 38.65 35.83 2.65
C VAL A 565 37.73 34.64 2.42
N TRP A 566 37.99 33.84 1.38
CA TRP A 566 37.26 32.61 1.07
C TRP A 566 37.24 31.63 2.24
N ARG A 567 38.39 31.34 2.86
CA ARG A 567 38.46 30.41 4.01
C ARG A 567 37.63 30.90 5.21
N ARG A 568 37.61 32.21 5.48
CA ARG A 568 36.77 32.79 6.54
C ARG A 568 35.28 32.64 6.24
N LEU A 569 34.88 32.85 4.99
CA LEU A 569 33.51 32.66 4.51
C LEU A 569 33.04 31.21 4.68
N CYS A 570 33.89 30.22 4.32
CA CYS A 570 33.58 28.80 4.49
C CYS A 570 33.20 28.45 5.93
N TRP A 571 34.02 28.88 6.89
CA TRP A 571 33.78 28.61 8.32
C TRP A 571 32.45 29.21 8.82
N ARG A 572 32.07 30.41 8.35
CA ARG A 572 30.80 31.04 8.72
C ARG A 572 29.60 30.36 8.08
N ALA A 573 29.70 29.97 6.81
CA ALA A 573 28.65 29.23 6.12
C ALA A 573 28.39 27.85 6.76
N VAL A 574 29.45 27.12 7.12
CA VAL A 574 29.34 25.83 7.82
C VAL A 574 28.69 25.99 9.19
N ARG A 575 29.08 27.00 9.98
CA ARG A 575 28.44 27.29 11.28
C ARG A 575 26.94 27.59 11.13
N ARG A 576 26.55 28.34 10.10
CA ARG A 576 25.14 28.66 9.83
C ARG A 576 24.34 27.45 9.36
N ALA A 577 24.95 26.59 8.54
CA ALA A 577 24.34 25.32 8.10
C ALA A 577 24.11 24.38 9.29
N LEU A 578 25.10 24.22 10.17
CA LEU A 578 24.97 23.47 11.43
C LEU A 578 23.93 24.07 12.38
N GLY A 579 23.80 25.40 12.40
CA GLY A 579 22.76 26.10 13.15
C GLY A 579 21.33 25.83 12.65
N ARG A 580 21.15 25.62 11.34
CA ARG A 580 19.86 25.20 10.75
C ARG A 580 19.55 23.71 10.95
N LEU A 581 20.57 22.88 11.15
CA LEU A 581 20.45 21.45 11.43
C LEU A 581 20.20 21.14 12.91
N ARG A 582 20.30 22.13 13.82
CA ARG A 582 19.73 21.96 15.17
C ARG A 582 18.22 21.80 15.01
N PRO A 583 17.63 20.68 15.46
CA PRO A 583 16.20 20.51 15.40
C PRO A 583 15.59 21.70 16.13
N ARG A 584 14.62 22.36 15.48
CA ARG A 584 13.71 23.28 16.16
C ARG A 584 12.98 22.47 17.23
N LEU A 585 13.63 22.31 18.38
CA LEU A 585 13.02 21.80 19.59
C LEU A 585 11.89 22.78 19.94
N TRP A 586 10.70 22.33 19.58
CA TRP A 586 9.39 22.56 20.17
C TRP A 586 9.41 22.87 21.69
N THR A 587 9.97 24.01 22.13
CA THR A 587 9.98 24.37 23.57
C THR A 587 9.65 25.83 23.87
N ARG A 588 8.71 26.46 23.14
CA ARG A 588 8.21 27.81 23.51
C ARG A 588 6.70 28.07 23.36
N HIS A 589 5.85 27.06 23.30
CA HIS A 589 4.39 27.28 23.21
C HIS A 589 3.53 26.67 24.32
N TRP A 590 4.13 26.10 25.39
CA TRP A 590 3.36 25.42 26.44
C TRP A 590 3.56 25.93 27.88
N LEU A 591 4.27 27.05 28.11
CA LEU A 591 4.54 27.56 29.47
C LEU A 591 4.10 29.03 29.70
N GLY A 592 3.10 29.52 28.97
CA GLY A 592 2.67 30.92 29.04
C GLY A 592 1.21 31.20 29.40
N ARG A 593 0.40 30.21 29.77
CA ARG A 593 -1.06 30.43 30.02
C ARG A 593 -1.60 29.80 31.30
N ALA A 594 -0.82 29.83 32.38
CA ALA A 594 -1.32 29.46 33.70
C ALA A 594 -0.70 30.28 34.84
N VAL A 595 -0.59 31.62 34.69
CA VAL A 595 -0.45 32.54 35.84
C VAL A 595 -1.02 33.91 35.45
N ARG A 596 -2.03 34.39 36.21
CA ARG A 596 -2.78 35.67 36.14
C ARG A 596 -3.90 35.70 35.09
N ALA A 597 -5.16 36.03 35.40
CA ALA A 597 -5.76 36.69 36.55
C ALA A 597 -7.26 36.32 36.68
N GLU A 598 -7.74 36.42 37.92
CA GLU A 598 -9.12 36.69 38.40
C GLU A 598 -10.31 35.87 37.86
#